data_AF-A0A8J3N5W9-F1
#
_entry.id   AF-A0A8J3N5W9-F1
#
_cell.length_a   1.000
_cell.length_b   1.000
_cell.length_c   1.000
_cell.angle_alpha   90.00
_cell.angle_beta   90.00
_cell.angle_gamma   90.00
#
_symmetry.space_group_name_H-M   'P 1'
#
loop_
_entity.id
_entity.type
_entity.pdbx_description
1 polymer ?
#
loop_
_entity_poly.entity_id
_entity_poly.type
_entity_poly.pdbx_seq_one_letter_code
_entity_poly.pdbx_strand_id
1 'polypeptide(L)'
;MLFLAELQRVHAVSLACEYAGIDRSTVYRWKDKDQKFADAWQNCVERSHDIARASIYQRGILGWEEPMVSMGQVVYEQVPKLDEQGNQIYERGRPAFKQGDKVMVRKWSDSLALAYAKANLPEFKDKPQLNVNAQLADLAEQAKAELLADLEASLSREDGN
;
A
#
# COMPACT_ATOMS: atom_id res chain seq x y z
N MET A 1 -21.45 17.08 -1.88
CA MET A 1 -21.97 16.46 -3.12
C MET A 1 -21.87 14.94 -2.99
N LEU A 2 -22.88 14.19 -3.46
CA LEU A 2 -22.96 12.73 -3.31
C LEU A 2 -21.74 11.99 -3.89
N PHE A 3 -21.24 12.44 -5.04
CA PHE A 3 -20.05 11.90 -5.69
C PHE A 3 -18.78 11.99 -4.82
N LEU A 4 -18.45 13.16 -4.27
CA LEU A 4 -17.21 13.36 -3.49
C LEU A 4 -17.22 12.56 -2.18
N ALA A 5 -18.38 12.46 -1.53
CA ALA A 5 -18.54 11.66 -0.32
C ALA A 5 -18.27 10.17 -0.60
N GLU A 6 -18.78 9.66 -1.72
CA GLU A 6 -18.54 8.26 -2.11
C GLU A 6 -17.10 8.03 -2.56
N LEU A 7 -16.52 8.96 -3.33
CA LEU A 7 -15.11 8.89 -3.74
C LEU A 7 -14.17 8.79 -2.53
N GLN A 8 -14.44 9.52 -1.45
CA GLN A 8 -13.68 9.45 -0.22
C GLN A 8 -13.78 8.08 0.48
N ARG A 9 -14.90 7.36 0.30
CA ARG A 9 -15.17 6.06 0.94
C ARG A 9 -14.52 4.90 0.18
N VAL A 10 -14.65 4.86 -1.14
CA VAL A 10 -14.22 3.70 -1.97
C VAL A 10 -12.98 3.94 -2.83
N HIS A 11 -12.54 5.19 -2.98
CA HIS A 11 -11.38 5.58 -3.82
C HIS A 11 -11.45 5.07 -5.27
N ALA A 12 -12.66 4.85 -5.77
CA ALA A 12 -12.90 4.37 -7.13
C ALA A 12 -13.85 5.32 -7.82
N VAL A 13 -13.35 6.03 -8.83
CA VAL A 13 -14.13 7.02 -9.58
C VAL A 13 -15.34 6.37 -10.24
N SER A 14 -15.17 5.19 -10.84
CA SER A 14 -16.27 4.48 -11.50
C SER A 14 -17.40 4.13 -10.53
N LEU A 15 -17.07 3.64 -9.33
CA LEU A 15 -18.06 3.30 -8.31
C LEU A 15 -18.73 4.55 -7.74
N ALA A 16 -17.97 5.62 -7.51
CA ALA A 16 -18.51 6.90 -7.07
C ALA A 16 -19.45 7.54 -8.12
N CYS A 17 -19.12 7.40 -9.41
CA CYS A 17 -19.96 7.82 -10.52
C CYS A 17 -21.26 7.02 -10.59
N GLU A 18 -21.19 5.70 -10.50
CA GLU A 18 -22.35 4.80 -10.48
C GLU A 18 -23.29 5.14 -9.31
N TYR A 19 -22.73 5.28 -8.11
CA TYR A 19 -23.49 5.64 -6.92
C TYR A 19 -24.13 7.03 -7.01
N ALA A 20 -23.43 8.00 -7.60
CA ALA A 20 -23.96 9.34 -7.78
C ALA A 20 -24.92 9.47 -8.97
N GLY A 21 -25.02 8.44 -9.83
CA GLY A 21 -25.78 8.49 -11.08
C GLY A 21 -25.21 9.48 -12.10
N ILE A 22 -23.88 9.67 -12.13
CA ILE A 22 -23.23 10.68 -12.96
C ILE A 22 -22.27 10.00 -13.93
N ASP A 23 -22.32 10.39 -15.20
CA ASP A 23 -21.36 9.91 -16.18
C ASP A 23 -19.93 10.37 -15.86
N ARG A 24 -18.96 9.47 -16.05
CA ARG A 24 -17.55 9.71 -15.73
C ARG A 24 -16.96 10.90 -16.50
N SER A 25 -17.34 11.12 -17.76
CA SER A 25 -16.84 12.25 -18.55
C SER A 25 -17.32 13.59 -18.01
N THR A 26 -18.56 13.63 -17.49
CA THR A 26 -19.13 14.84 -16.89
C THR A 26 -18.35 15.25 -15.64
N VAL A 27 -17.98 14.28 -14.82
CA VAL A 27 -17.23 14.49 -13.60
C VAL A 27 -15.82 15.03 -13.87
N TYR A 28 -15.09 14.47 -14.84
CA TYR A 28 -13.79 15.04 -15.23
C TYR A 28 -13.91 16.44 -15.82
N ARG A 29 -14.94 16.70 -16.63
CA ARG A 29 -15.20 18.06 -17.14
C ARG A 29 -15.45 19.07 -16.01
N TRP A 30 -16.09 18.67 -14.91
CA TRP A 30 -16.23 19.52 -13.72
C TRP A 30 -14.89 19.74 -13.03
N LYS A 31 -14.07 18.68 -12.90
CA LYS A 31 -12.71 18.79 -12.37
C LYS A 31 -11.86 19.80 -13.15
N ASP A 32 -11.98 19.83 -14.47
CA ASP A 32 -11.17 20.73 -15.30
C ASP A 32 -11.66 22.19 -15.26
N LYS A 33 -12.96 22.41 -15.02
CA LYS A 33 -13.59 23.74 -15.09
C LYS A 33 -13.80 24.41 -13.74
N ASP A 34 -13.90 23.64 -12.67
CA ASP A 34 -14.16 24.12 -11.32
C ASP A 34 -13.00 23.75 -10.39
N GLN A 35 -12.14 24.75 -10.11
CA GLN A 35 -10.99 24.57 -9.23
C GLN A 35 -11.42 24.13 -7.82
N LYS A 36 -12.54 24.63 -7.29
CA LYS A 36 -13.00 24.22 -5.95
C LYS A 36 -13.38 22.75 -5.92
N PHE A 37 -14.01 22.27 -6.98
CA PHE A 37 -14.32 20.85 -7.13
C PHE A 37 -13.04 20.02 -7.28
N ALA A 38 -12.05 20.49 -8.06
CA ALA A 38 -10.75 19.83 -8.20
C ALA A 38 -10.00 19.71 -6.87
N ASP A 39 -9.99 20.78 -6.08
CA ASP A 39 -9.34 20.79 -4.76
C ASP A 39 -10.06 19.84 -3.79
N ALA A 40 -11.39 19.88 -3.77
CA ALA A 40 -12.20 18.97 -2.95
C ALA A 40 -11.97 17.51 -3.34
N TRP A 41 -11.85 17.22 -4.64
CA TRP A 41 -11.49 15.90 -5.14
C TRP A 41 -10.13 15.45 -4.62
N GLN A 42 -9.12 16.30 -4.76
CA GLN A 42 -7.75 15.97 -4.35
C GLN A 42 -7.70 15.69 -2.84
N ASN A 43 -8.44 16.45 -2.04
CA ASN A 43 -8.57 16.21 -0.60
C ASN A 43 -9.24 14.86 -0.31
N CYS A 44 -10.27 14.45 -1.05
CA CYS A 44 -10.89 13.13 -0.91
C CYS A 44 -9.91 11.99 -1.23
N VAL A 45 -9.11 12.16 -2.30
CA VAL A 45 -8.06 11.20 -2.69
C VAL A 45 -7.01 11.09 -1.58
N GLU A 46 -6.49 12.21 -1.10
CA GLU A 46 -5.44 12.20 -0.07
C GLU A 46 -5.94 11.62 1.25
N ARG A 47 -7.18 11.94 1.63
CA ARG A 47 -7.79 11.35 2.83
C ARG A 47 -7.92 9.82 2.73
N SER A 48 -8.17 9.30 1.54
CA SER A 48 -8.19 7.86 1.32
C SER A 48 -6.78 7.24 1.42
N HIS A 49 -5.76 7.92 0.88
CA HIS A 49 -4.37 7.50 1.07
C HIS A 49 -3.98 7.47 2.55
N ASP A 50 -4.43 8.44 3.35
CA ASP A 50 -4.18 8.44 4.80
C ASP A 50 -4.76 7.21 5.49
N ILE A 51 -5.96 6.76 5.10
CA ILE A 51 -6.57 5.53 5.62
C ILE A 51 -5.69 4.32 5.27
N ALA A 52 -5.18 4.26 4.04
CA ALA A 52 -4.29 3.19 3.61
C ALA A 52 -2.96 3.21 4.40
N ARG A 53 -2.33 4.39 4.55
CA ARG A 53 -1.10 4.57 5.34
C ARG A 53 -1.32 4.18 6.80
N ALA A 54 -2.43 4.60 7.40
CA ALA A 54 -2.79 4.24 8.78
C ALA A 54 -2.98 2.72 8.92
N SER A 55 -3.64 2.06 7.96
CA SER A 55 -3.76 0.60 7.98
C SER A 55 -2.42 -0.11 7.80
N ILE A 56 -1.54 0.39 6.95
CA ILE A 56 -0.18 -0.15 6.76
C ILE A 56 0.58 -0.06 8.07
N TYR A 57 0.56 1.10 8.72
CA TYR A 57 1.21 1.31 10.00
C TYR A 57 0.61 0.43 11.11
N GLN A 58 -0.72 0.39 11.22
CA GLN A 58 -1.40 -0.44 12.22
C GLN A 58 -1.08 -1.92 12.05
N ARG A 59 -1.11 -2.46 10.83
CA ARG A 59 -0.94 -3.90 10.60
C ARG A 59 0.53 -4.32 10.48
N GLY A 60 1.36 -3.46 9.90
CA GLY A 60 2.78 -3.72 9.72
C GLY A 60 3.59 -3.47 11.00
N ILE A 61 3.31 -2.38 11.72
CA ILE A 61 4.16 -1.91 12.82
C ILE A 61 3.52 -2.18 14.19
N LEU A 62 2.30 -1.69 14.43
CA LEU A 62 1.64 -1.85 15.74
C LEU A 62 1.07 -3.26 15.98
N GLY A 63 0.69 -3.93 14.89
CA GLY A 63 -0.04 -5.18 14.90
C GLY A 63 -1.52 -5.04 15.26
N TRP A 64 -2.29 -6.10 15.04
CA TRP A 64 -3.71 -6.21 15.41
C TRP A 64 -3.96 -7.50 16.18
N GLU A 65 -5.02 -7.50 17.00
CA GLU A 65 -5.41 -8.69 17.76
C GLU A 65 -6.37 -9.55 16.94
N GLU A 66 -6.08 -10.84 16.90
CA GLU A 66 -6.93 -11.84 16.27
C GLU A 66 -7.12 -13.03 17.21
N PRO A 67 -8.31 -13.65 17.27
CA PRO A 67 -8.49 -14.88 18.02
C PRO A 67 -7.51 -15.95 17.53
N MET A 68 -6.86 -16.62 18.48
CA MET A 68 -6.01 -17.76 18.19
C MET A 68 -6.86 -18.88 17.62
N VAL A 69 -6.53 -19.33 16.41
CA VAL A 69 -7.16 -20.48 15.78
C VAL A 69 -6.16 -21.62 15.74
N SER A 70 -6.54 -22.78 16.28
CA SER A 70 -5.78 -24.02 16.22
C SER A 70 -6.67 -25.12 15.68
N MET A 71 -6.19 -25.88 14.69
CA MET A 71 -6.97 -26.95 14.03
C MET A 71 -8.34 -26.48 13.51
N GLY A 72 -8.42 -25.24 13.01
CA GLY A 72 -9.66 -24.65 12.49
C GLY A 72 -10.67 -24.20 13.55
N GLN A 73 -10.32 -24.28 14.84
CA GLN A 73 -11.17 -23.86 15.95
C GLN A 73 -10.56 -22.71 16.74
N VAL A 74 -11.40 -21.76 17.18
CA VAL A 74 -10.97 -20.69 18.09
C VAL A 74 -10.61 -21.28 19.45
N VAL A 75 -9.45 -20.92 19.97
CA VAL A 75 -8.97 -21.34 21.28
C VAL A 75 -9.53 -20.42 22.35
N TYR A 76 -10.08 -21.03 23.40
CA TYR A 76 -10.59 -20.34 24.59
C TYR A 76 -9.73 -20.70 25.79
N GLU A 77 -9.63 -19.79 26.75
CA GLU A 77 -9.04 -20.08 28.05
C GLU A 77 -9.86 -21.17 28.76
N GLN A 78 -9.17 -22.12 29.39
CA GLN A 78 -9.82 -23.16 30.20
C GLN A 78 -9.89 -22.70 31.65
N VAL A 79 -11.05 -22.19 32.06
CA VAL A 79 -11.26 -21.70 33.41
C VAL A 79 -11.89 -22.82 34.24
N PRO A 80 -11.38 -23.12 35.46
CA PRO A 80 -11.97 -24.15 36.30
C PRO A 80 -13.43 -23.79 36.61
N LYS A 81 -14.32 -24.77 36.48
CA LYS A 81 -15.72 -24.60 36.84
C LYS A 81 -15.80 -24.63 38.37
N LEU A 82 -16.26 -23.54 38.97
CA LEU A 82 -16.42 -23.42 40.41
C LEU A 82 -17.88 -23.64 40.80
N ASP A 83 -18.10 -24.18 41.99
CA ASP A 83 -19.42 -24.27 42.62
C ASP A 83 -19.82 -22.93 43.27
N GLU A 84 -21.01 -22.90 43.88
CA GLU A 84 -21.53 -21.69 44.58
C GLU A 84 -20.67 -21.26 45.79
N GLN A 85 -19.79 -22.15 46.28
CA GLN A 85 -18.88 -21.89 47.41
C GLN A 85 -17.47 -21.51 46.93
N GLY A 86 -17.23 -21.46 45.62
CA GLY A 86 -15.94 -21.15 45.01
C GLY A 86 -14.97 -22.33 44.94
N ASN A 87 -15.42 -23.55 45.26
CA ASN A 87 -14.60 -24.76 45.12
C ASN A 87 -14.68 -25.32 43.71
N GLN A 88 -13.61 -25.94 43.25
CA GLN A 88 -13.56 -26.51 41.90
C GLN A 88 -14.44 -27.76 41.79
N ILE A 89 -15.29 -27.78 40.77
CA ILE A 89 -16.16 -28.90 40.44
C ILE A 89 -15.33 -29.97 39.72
N TYR A 90 -15.49 -31.21 40.15
CA TYR A 90 -14.92 -32.38 39.49
C TYR A 90 -16.04 -33.19 38.84
N GLU A 91 -15.92 -33.46 37.54
CA GLU A 91 -16.83 -34.32 36.79
C GLU A 91 -16.09 -35.63 36.44
N ARG A 92 -16.61 -36.78 36.88
CA ARG A 92 -16.00 -38.11 36.67
C ARG A 92 -14.53 -38.21 37.14
N GLY A 93 -14.20 -37.56 38.26
CA GLY A 93 -12.85 -37.56 38.84
C GLY A 93 -11.84 -36.68 38.12
N ARG A 94 -12.26 -35.89 37.13
CA ARG A 94 -11.43 -34.88 36.46
C ARG A 94 -11.96 -33.47 36.77
N PRO A 95 -11.08 -32.47 36.96
CA PRO A 95 -11.52 -31.10 37.13
C PRO A 95 -12.35 -30.66 35.92
N ALA A 96 -13.55 -30.16 36.16
CA ALA A 96 -14.40 -29.61 35.13
C ALA A 96 -13.89 -28.20 34.77
N PHE A 97 -13.82 -27.90 33.49
CA PHE A 97 -13.47 -26.59 32.97
C PHE A 97 -14.64 -26.02 32.18
N LYS A 98 -14.80 -24.70 32.20
CA LYS A 98 -15.67 -23.95 31.30
C LYS A 98 -14.81 -23.16 30.30
N GLN A 99 -15.36 -22.90 29.12
CA GLN A 99 -14.75 -21.98 28.16
C GLN A 99 -14.82 -20.57 28.76
N GLY A 100 -13.65 -19.98 29.01
CA GLY A 100 -13.49 -18.57 29.36
C GLY A 100 -13.45 -17.69 28.13
N ASP A 101 -12.64 -16.63 28.19
CA ASP A 101 -12.48 -15.70 27.07
C ASP A 101 -11.66 -16.31 25.92
N LYS A 102 -11.82 -15.74 24.73
CA LYS A 102 -11.03 -16.13 23.56
C LYS A 102 -9.57 -15.76 23.80
N VAL A 103 -8.66 -16.69 23.51
CA VAL A 103 -7.24 -16.39 23.49
C VAL A 103 -6.97 -15.51 22.28
N MET A 104 -6.47 -14.31 22.51
CA MET A 104 -6.13 -13.35 21.46
C MET A 104 -4.62 -13.36 21.24
N VAL A 105 -4.20 -13.29 19.98
CA VAL A 105 -2.79 -13.18 19.59
C VAL A 105 -2.61 -11.90 18.79
N ARG A 106 -1.55 -11.15 19.11
CA ARG A 106 -1.12 -10.00 18.32
C ARG A 106 -0.43 -10.51 17.05
N LYS A 107 -0.92 -10.08 15.88
CA LYS A 107 -0.34 -10.38 14.58
C LYS A 107 0.22 -9.14 13.92
N TRP A 108 1.22 -9.35 13.09
CA TRP A 108 1.85 -8.35 12.24
C TRP A 108 1.88 -8.85 10.80
N SER A 109 2.06 -7.91 9.86
CA SER A 109 2.24 -8.21 8.45
C SER A 109 3.61 -7.72 7.99
N ASP A 110 4.54 -8.67 7.83
CA ASP A 110 5.93 -8.39 7.44
C ASP A 110 6.02 -7.69 6.07
N SER A 111 5.14 -8.05 5.14
CA SER A 111 5.07 -7.38 3.82
C SER A 111 4.66 -5.91 3.94
N LEU A 112 3.71 -5.59 4.82
CA LEU A 112 3.32 -4.21 5.10
C LEU A 112 4.38 -3.45 5.88
N ALA A 113 5.07 -4.11 6.82
CA ALA A 113 6.20 -3.54 7.54
C ALA A 113 7.35 -3.18 6.58
N LEU A 114 7.67 -4.08 5.64
CA LEU A 114 8.65 -3.84 4.59
C LEU A 114 8.22 -2.70 3.66
N ALA A 115 6.95 -2.66 3.24
CA ALA A 115 6.43 -1.57 2.42
C ALA A 115 6.54 -0.22 3.13
N TYR A 116 6.21 -0.17 4.43
CA TYR A 116 6.40 1.01 5.25
C TYR A 116 7.88 1.43 5.35
N ALA A 117 8.78 0.47 5.58
CA ALA A 117 10.21 0.71 5.64
C ALA A 117 10.75 1.28 4.32
N LYS A 118 10.42 0.67 3.18
CA LYS A 118 10.83 1.17 1.85
C LYS A 118 10.35 2.60 1.56
N ALA A 119 9.15 2.94 2.03
CA ALA A 119 8.58 4.27 1.80
C ALA A 119 9.21 5.36 2.69
N ASN A 120 9.52 5.05 3.96
CA ASN A 120 9.89 6.06 4.96
C ASN A 120 11.36 6.03 5.39
N LEU A 121 12.06 4.92 5.19
CA LEU A 121 13.44 4.73 5.64
C LEU A 121 14.39 4.74 4.43
N PRO A 122 15.29 5.74 4.32
CA PRO A 122 16.22 5.85 3.19
C PRO A 122 17.06 4.60 2.94
N GLU A 123 17.48 3.91 4.00
CA GLU A 123 18.32 2.72 3.94
C GLU A 123 17.62 1.48 3.34
N PHE A 124 16.28 1.48 3.31
CA PHE A 124 15.48 0.42 2.70
C PHE A 124 15.00 0.76 1.28
N LYS A 125 15.31 1.95 0.76
CA LYS A 125 14.93 2.32 -0.61
C LYS A 125 15.67 1.43 -1.62
N ASP A 126 14.93 0.96 -2.61
CA ASP A 126 15.51 0.15 -3.68
C ASP A 126 16.54 0.98 -4.45
N LYS A 127 17.77 0.48 -4.53
CA LYS A 127 18.83 1.11 -5.33
C LYS A 127 18.54 0.83 -6.80
N PRO A 128 18.47 1.85 -7.68
CA PRO A 128 18.31 1.61 -9.10
C PRO A 128 19.51 0.81 -9.61
N GLN A 129 19.24 -0.35 -10.23
CA GLN A 129 20.26 -1.03 -11.03
C GLN A 129 20.44 -0.23 -12.32
N LEU A 130 21.44 0.64 -12.34
CA LEU A 130 21.84 1.33 -13.55
C LEU A 130 22.57 0.33 -14.46
N ASN A 131 22.02 0.05 -15.63
CA ASN A 131 22.73 -0.70 -16.66
C ASN A 131 23.72 0.24 -17.35
N VAL A 132 24.90 0.39 -16.73
CA VAL A 132 25.97 1.27 -17.22
C VAL A 132 26.43 0.87 -18.63
N ASN A 133 26.34 -0.42 -18.99
CA ASN A 133 26.80 -0.91 -20.29
C ASN A 133 25.96 -0.39 -21.46
N ALA A 134 24.64 -0.25 -21.28
CA ALA A 134 23.78 0.32 -22.32
C ALA A 134 24.09 1.81 -22.54
N GLN A 135 24.28 2.56 -21.44
CA GLN A 135 24.63 3.98 -21.52
C GLN A 135 26.01 4.22 -22.14
N LEU A 136 26.99 3.35 -21.84
CA LEU A 136 28.32 3.43 -22.44
C LEU A 136 28.31 3.14 -23.94
N ALA A 137 27.48 2.21 -24.40
CA ALA A 137 27.33 1.90 -25.83
C ALA A 137 26.73 3.10 -26.59
N ASP A 138 25.65 3.69 -26.07
CA ASP A 138 25.00 4.85 -26.67
C ASP A 138 25.96 6.05 -26.73
N LEU A 139 26.73 6.30 -25.66
CA LEU A 139 27.70 7.40 -25.61
C LEU A 139 28.86 7.18 -26.59
N ALA A 140 29.35 5.94 -26.71
CA ALA A 140 30.41 5.59 -27.64
C ALA A 140 29.95 5.74 -29.11
N GLU A 141 28.70 5.41 -29.40
CA GLU A 141 28.11 5.57 -30.74
C GLU A 141 27.94 7.06 -31.09
N GLN A 142 27.47 7.88 -30.15
CA GLN A 142 27.39 9.34 -30.30
C GLN A 142 28.76 9.98 -30.53
N ALA A 143 29.76 9.65 -29.69
CA ALA A 143 31.11 10.18 -29.84
C ALA A 143 31.76 9.79 -31.17
N LYS A 144 31.50 8.56 -31.64
CA LYS A 144 31.96 8.10 -32.96
C LYS A 144 31.30 8.89 -34.09
N ALA A 145 30.00 9.15 -34.01
CA ALA A 145 29.27 9.91 -35.02
C ALA A 145 29.76 11.37 -35.11
N GLU A 146 30.01 12.01 -33.97
CA GLU A 146 30.57 13.36 -33.92
C GLU A 146 31.97 13.42 -34.53
N LEU A 147 32.86 12.50 -34.17
CA LEU A 147 34.21 12.44 -34.73
C LEU A 147 34.21 12.24 -36.25
N LEU A 148 33.30 11.41 -36.77
CA LEU A 148 33.15 11.20 -38.21
C LEU A 148 32.68 12.47 -38.92
N ALA A 149 31.69 13.18 -38.35
CA ALA A 149 31.20 14.44 -38.91
C ALA A 149 32.29 15.53 -38.95
N ASP A 150 33.11 15.62 -37.90
CA ASP A 150 34.24 16.57 -37.85
C ASP A 150 35.34 16.23 -38.88
N LEU A 151 35.59 14.94 -39.12
CA LEU A 151 36.54 14.48 -40.13
C LEU A 151 36.06 14.84 -41.53
N GLU A 152 34.78 14.58 -41.83
CA GLU A 152 34.14 14.91 -43.11
C GLU A 152 34.15 16.43 -43.37
N ALA A 153 33.91 17.24 -42.33
CA ALA A 153 33.99 18.69 -42.40
C ALA A 153 35.43 19.22 -42.63
N SER A 154 36.44 18.44 -42.26
CA SER A 154 37.85 18.80 -42.46
C SER A 154 38.34 18.41 -43.86
N LEU A 155 37.98 17.21 -44.34
CA LEU A 155 38.28 16.75 -45.70
C LEU A 155 37.66 17.66 -46.77
N SER A 156 36.41 18.07 -46.59
CA SER A 156 35.71 18.99 -47.50
C SER A 156 36.29 20.41 -47.55
N ARG A 157 37.12 20.80 -46.58
CA ARG A 157 37.86 22.08 -46.59
C ARG A 157 39.20 21.99 -47.33
N GLU A 158 39.79 20.81 -47.44
CA GLU A 158 41.07 20.60 -48.15
C GLU A 158 40.86 20.45 -49.67
N ASP A 159 39.72 19.92 -50.12
CA ASP A 159 39.40 19.75 -51.55
C ASP A 159 38.95 21.05 -52.27
N GLY A 160 38.87 22.17 -51.55
CA GLY A 160 38.37 23.46 -52.03
C GLY A 160 39.43 24.54 -52.31
N ASN A 161 40.72 24.20 -52.26
CA ASN A 161 41.85 25.10 -52.51
C ASN A 161 42.76 24.55 -53.63
#